data_AF-X1GXG5-F1
#
_entry.id   AF-X1GXG5-F1
#
_cell.length_a   1.000
_cell.length_b   1.000
_cell.length_c   1.000
_cell.angle_alpha   90.00
_cell.angle_beta   90.00
_cell.angle_gamma   90.00
#
_symmetry.space_group_name_H-M   'P 1'
#
loop_
_entity.id
_entity.type
_entity.pdbx_description
1 polymer ?
#
loop_
_entity_poly.entity_id
_entity_poly.type
_entity_poly.pdbx_seq_one_letter_code
_entity_poly.pdbx_strand_id
1 'polypeptide(L)'
;DKFYIPRFGTGLTKQIDVFANDEQCVCIVECKAAEKPHTKQSLGKDIDQLAAIRRDIELSIFSHYRDDSRKLKKLKSVWILATKNIDISENDFERAKQARIRILDDIQYYSDLSNHFGHSSKYQFLADMFPGINIPGLIEPLPALKGRMGKEVFYSFVMEPEKLLKIAYIAHRGKTNEEDIDTYQRMARKSRLNRIAQYIHDKKGIFPTSIVINIETTRPLKFERSAETIGKNAILGTLYLPNKYRTAWIIDGQHRLFAYSDLEEAKTATLPVIAFVNLEADRQA
;
A
#
# COMPACT_ATOMS: atom_id res chain seq x y z
N ASP A 1 17.95 6.90 -20.75
CA ASP A 1 17.94 8.36 -20.56
C ASP A 1 18.09 8.72 -19.10
N LYS A 2 18.83 9.79 -18.79
CA LYS A 2 18.95 10.33 -17.43
C LYS A 2 17.78 11.27 -17.15
N PHE A 3 17.07 11.08 -16.05
CA PHE A 3 15.93 11.91 -15.67
C PHE A 3 16.36 13.02 -14.70
N TYR A 4 15.97 14.26 -14.97
CA TYR A 4 16.35 15.43 -14.16
C TYR A 4 15.12 16.17 -13.67
N ILE A 5 15.14 16.60 -12.41
CA ILE A 5 14.11 17.46 -11.82
C ILE A 5 14.76 18.82 -11.46
N PRO A 6 14.15 19.95 -11.88
CA PRO A 6 14.61 21.27 -11.46
C PRO A 6 14.42 21.44 -9.95
N ARG A 7 15.37 22.10 -9.30
CA ARG A 7 15.25 22.53 -7.91
C ARG A 7 14.59 23.90 -7.86
N PHE A 8 13.36 23.95 -7.35
CA PHE A 8 12.53 25.14 -7.34
C PHE A 8 13.28 26.38 -6.82
N GLY A 9 13.28 27.47 -7.60
CA GLY A 9 13.85 28.76 -7.20
C GLY A 9 15.39 28.84 -7.16
N THR A 10 16.12 27.79 -7.56
CA THR A 10 17.60 27.77 -7.47
C THR A 10 18.33 27.85 -8.81
N GLY A 11 17.63 27.61 -9.93
CA GLY A 11 18.26 27.45 -11.26
C GLY A 11 19.08 26.16 -11.43
N LEU A 12 19.14 25.30 -10.41
CA LEU A 12 19.85 24.01 -10.45
C LEU A 12 18.91 22.86 -10.77
N THR A 13 19.47 21.73 -11.19
CA THR A 13 18.74 20.47 -11.42
C THR A 13 19.38 19.33 -10.64
N LYS A 14 18.59 18.32 -10.25
CA LYS A 14 19.09 17.05 -9.70
C LYS A 14 18.70 15.91 -10.65
N GLN A 15 19.66 15.06 -10.98
CA GLN A 15 19.38 13.78 -11.62
C GLN A 15 18.78 12.83 -10.56
N ILE A 16 17.68 12.17 -10.92
CA ILE A 16 16.99 11.17 -10.10
C ILE A 16 17.04 9.84 -10.86
N ASP A 17 17.33 8.74 -10.15
CA ASP A 17 17.50 7.42 -10.79
C ASP A 17 16.17 6.83 -11.22
N VAL A 18 15.16 6.90 -10.34
CA VAL A 18 13.79 6.51 -10.68
C VAL A 18 12.81 7.54 -10.14
N PHE A 19 11.94 8.01 -11.03
CA PHE A 19 10.79 8.81 -10.68
C PHE A 19 9.53 8.08 -11.13
N ALA A 20 8.61 7.82 -10.20
CA ALA A 20 7.32 7.21 -10.49
C ALA A 20 6.19 8.08 -9.95
N ASN A 21 5.12 8.20 -10.72
CA ASN A 21 3.92 8.95 -10.38
C ASN A 21 2.70 8.03 -10.48
N ASP A 22 1.88 8.04 -9.42
CA ASP A 22 0.58 7.38 -9.34
C ASP A 22 -0.49 8.43 -9.00
N GLU A 23 -1.77 8.07 -9.01
CA GLU A 23 -2.89 9.02 -8.88
C GLU A 23 -2.75 10.02 -7.72
N GLN A 24 -2.26 9.57 -6.56
CA GLN A 24 -2.20 10.35 -5.32
C GLN A 24 -0.80 10.40 -4.68
N CYS A 25 0.22 9.82 -5.33
CA CYS A 25 1.55 9.79 -4.77
C CYS A 25 2.66 9.81 -5.83
N VAL A 26 3.85 10.20 -5.40
CA VAL A 26 5.08 10.15 -6.20
C VAL A 26 6.17 9.45 -5.41
N CYS A 27 6.96 8.64 -6.09
CA CYS A 27 8.14 7.98 -5.54
C CYS A 27 9.38 8.59 -6.20
N ILE A 28 10.28 9.10 -5.37
CA ILE A 28 11.60 9.61 -5.77
C ILE A 28 12.64 8.64 -5.23
N VAL A 29 13.35 7.94 -6.12
CA VAL A 29 14.31 6.90 -5.75
C VAL A 29 15.70 7.30 -6.20
N GLU A 30 16.65 7.20 -5.27
CA GLU A 30 18.08 7.19 -5.56
C GLU A 30 18.61 5.78 -5.29
N CYS A 31 19.46 5.28 -6.17
CA CYS A 31 19.98 3.92 -6.14
C CYS A 31 21.46 3.92 -5.76
N LYS A 32 21.84 3.03 -4.84
CA LYS A 32 23.24 2.78 -4.47
C LYS A 32 23.52 1.29 -4.50
N ALA A 33 24.61 0.90 -5.14
CA ALA A 33 25.00 -0.49 -5.25
C ALA A 33 26.48 -0.67 -4.97
N ALA A 34 26.82 -1.83 -4.41
CA ALA A 34 28.19 -2.32 -4.33
C ALA A 34 28.34 -3.60 -5.15
N GLU A 35 29.54 -3.86 -5.66
CA GLU A 35 29.82 -5.09 -6.40
C GLU A 35 29.73 -6.33 -5.50
N LYS A 36 30.32 -6.24 -4.29
CA LYS A 36 30.35 -7.33 -3.32
C LYS A 36 29.18 -7.26 -2.35
N PRO A 37 28.45 -8.36 -2.11
CA PRO A 37 27.45 -8.45 -1.04
C PRO A 37 28.03 -8.05 0.32
N HIS A 38 27.17 -7.53 1.21
CA HIS A 38 27.54 -7.10 2.57
C HIS A 38 28.65 -6.05 2.63
N THR A 39 28.75 -5.21 1.60
CA THR A 39 29.69 -4.10 1.60
C THR A 39 29.27 -3.08 2.65
N LYS A 40 30.17 -2.79 3.60
CA LYS A 40 29.98 -1.75 4.60
C LYS A 40 30.45 -0.41 4.02
N GLN A 41 29.49 0.42 3.63
CA GLN A 41 29.74 1.78 3.15
C GLN A 41 28.76 2.72 3.84
N SER A 42 29.25 3.87 4.31
CA SER A 42 28.35 4.90 4.83
C SER A 42 27.65 5.61 3.68
N LEU A 43 26.33 5.78 3.83
CA LEU A 43 25.47 6.52 2.91
C LEU A 43 25.02 7.86 3.51
N GLY A 44 25.64 8.30 4.62
CA GLY A 44 25.28 9.52 5.32
C GLY A 44 25.29 10.76 4.41
N LYS A 45 26.31 10.91 3.55
CA LYS A 45 26.38 12.03 2.60
C LYS A 45 25.22 12.02 1.59
N ASP A 46 24.84 10.84 1.11
CA ASP A 46 23.72 10.70 0.17
C ASP A 46 22.39 11.05 0.84
N ILE A 47 22.19 10.57 2.07
CA ILE A 47 21.02 10.87 2.91
C ILE A 47 20.91 12.38 3.16
N ASP A 48 22.01 13.01 3.58
CA ASP A 48 22.07 14.44 3.89
C ASP A 48 21.82 15.29 2.64
N GLN A 49 22.35 14.88 1.49
CA GLN A 49 22.10 15.53 0.20
C GLN A 49 20.62 15.47 -0.19
N LEU A 50 20.00 14.29 -0.12
CA LEU A 50 18.58 14.10 -0.43
C LEU A 50 17.68 14.91 0.53
N ALA A 51 18.02 14.92 1.82
CA ALA A 51 17.31 15.72 2.81
C ALA A 51 17.39 17.23 2.49
N ALA A 52 18.57 17.72 2.10
CA ALA A 52 18.80 19.13 1.82
C ALA A 52 18.01 19.64 0.60
N ILE A 53 17.85 18.81 -0.44
CA ILE A 53 17.17 19.22 -1.69
C ILE A 53 15.67 18.90 -1.71
N ARG A 54 15.16 18.16 -0.70
CA ARG A 54 13.79 17.64 -0.71
C ARG A 54 12.76 18.71 -1.05
N ARG A 55 12.78 19.81 -0.30
CA ARG A 55 11.76 20.86 -0.41
C ARG A 55 11.74 21.45 -1.81
N ASP A 56 12.92 21.74 -2.38
CA ASP A 56 13.05 22.33 -3.71
C ASP A 56 12.47 21.39 -4.79
N ILE A 57 12.75 20.09 -4.66
CA ILE A 57 12.28 19.06 -5.60
C ILE A 57 10.77 18.85 -5.47
N GLU A 58 10.25 18.76 -4.24
CA GLU A 58 8.82 18.61 -3.99
C GLU A 58 8.02 19.81 -4.52
N LEU A 59 8.52 21.04 -4.34
CA LEU A 59 7.89 22.24 -4.88
C LEU A 59 7.85 22.24 -6.41
N SER A 60 8.90 21.76 -7.08
CA SER A 60 8.89 21.58 -8.54
C SER A 60 7.86 20.55 -8.98
N ILE A 61 7.82 19.39 -8.32
CA ILE A 61 6.86 18.31 -8.62
C ILE A 61 5.42 18.81 -8.44
N PHE A 62 5.11 19.40 -7.28
CA PHE A 62 3.76 19.88 -6.99
C PHE A 62 3.35 21.05 -7.89
N SER A 63 4.32 21.85 -8.36
CA SER A 63 4.05 22.90 -9.34
C SER A 63 3.81 22.36 -10.75
N HIS A 64 4.46 21.26 -11.12
CA HIS A 64 4.25 20.58 -12.40
C HIS A 64 2.88 19.91 -12.45
N TYR A 65 2.49 19.18 -11.40
CA TYR A 65 1.20 18.48 -11.32
C TYR A 65 0.07 19.33 -10.75
N ARG A 66 0.04 20.63 -11.05
CA ARG A 66 -1.11 21.48 -10.73
C ARG A 66 -2.31 21.02 -11.55
N ASP A 67 -3.47 20.95 -10.90
CA ASP A 67 -4.74 20.68 -11.58
C ASP A 67 -5.19 21.91 -12.40
N ASP A 68 -6.10 21.73 -13.36
CA ASP A 68 -6.66 22.77 -14.24
C ASP A 68 -7.26 23.94 -13.45
N SER A 69 -7.71 23.66 -12.22
CA SER A 69 -8.20 24.64 -11.25
C SER A 69 -7.09 25.48 -10.56
N ARG A 70 -5.83 25.33 -10.96
CA ARG A 70 -4.61 25.88 -10.33
C ARG A 70 -4.41 25.49 -8.86
N LYS A 71 -5.21 24.56 -8.32
CA LYS A 71 -5.01 24.01 -6.98
C LYS A 71 -3.89 22.97 -7.03
N LEU A 72 -3.03 23.00 -6.01
CA LEU A 72 -1.99 21.99 -5.84
C LEU A 72 -2.67 20.63 -5.67
N LYS A 73 -2.41 19.69 -6.60
CA LYS A 73 -2.77 18.29 -6.39
C LYS A 73 -2.08 17.83 -5.12
N LYS A 74 -2.83 17.31 -4.15
CA LYS A 74 -2.30 16.85 -2.85
C LYS A 74 -1.56 15.52 -3.00
N LEU A 75 -0.51 15.50 -3.82
CA LEU A 75 0.35 14.34 -3.99
C LEU A 75 1.15 14.11 -2.70
N LYS A 76 1.23 12.84 -2.29
CA LYS A 76 2.16 12.40 -1.24
C LYS A 76 3.47 11.99 -1.87
N SER A 77 4.59 12.53 -1.39
CA SER A 77 5.92 12.12 -1.81
C SER A 77 6.49 11.08 -0.85
N VAL A 78 7.14 10.05 -1.40
CA VAL A 78 8.08 9.20 -0.65
C VAL A 78 9.46 9.31 -1.30
N TRP A 79 10.46 9.47 -0.44
CA TRP A 79 11.86 9.45 -0.82
C TRP A 79 12.44 8.09 -0.44
N ILE A 80 13.06 7.42 -1.39
CA ILE A 80 13.57 6.07 -1.22
C ILE A 80 15.06 6.08 -1.58
N LEU A 81 15.88 5.53 -0.70
CA LEU A 81 17.25 5.15 -0.99
C LEU A 81 17.27 3.63 -1.18
N ALA A 82 17.28 3.21 -2.44
CA ALA A 82 17.32 1.80 -2.81
C ALA A 82 18.77 1.33 -2.81
N THR A 83 19.05 0.25 -2.07
CA THR A 83 20.38 -0.31 -1.96
C THR A 83 20.45 -1.72 -2.53
N LYS A 84 21.61 -2.06 -3.11
CA LYS A 84 21.96 -3.44 -3.47
C LYS A 84 23.35 -3.76 -2.93
N ASN A 85 23.48 -4.89 -2.24
CA ASN A 85 24.75 -5.38 -1.69
C ASN A 85 25.41 -4.47 -0.64
N ILE A 86 24.70 -3.48 -0.10
CA ILE A 86 25.22 -2.55 0.90
C ILE A 86 24.51 -2.80 2.23
N ASP A 87 25.28 -3.06 3.28
CA ASP A 87 24.78 -3.14 4.65
C ASP A 87 24.74 -1.72 5.23
N ILE A 88 23.54 -1.22 5.53
CA ILE A 88 23.36 0.10 6.14
C ILE A 88 23.66 0.03 7.64
N SER A 89 24.51 0.95 8.12
CA SER A 89 24.78 1.09 9.56
C SER A 89 23.57 1.61 10.32
N GLU A 90 23.43 1.26 11.60
CA GLU A 90 22.33 1.75 12.45
C GLU A 90 22.24 3.28 12.49
N ASN A 91 23.39 3.97 12.49
CA ASN A 91 23.46 5.43 12.45
C ASN A 91 22.88 6.00 11.14
N ASP A 92 23.25 5.43 9.99
CA ASP A 92 22.71 5.87 8.70
C ASP A 92 21.22 5.50 8.55
N PHE A 93 20.79 4.37 9.11
CA PHE A 93 19.38 3.99 9.14
C PHE A 93 18.53 4.99 9.95
N GLU A 94 18.95 5.34 11.17
CA GLU A 94 18.26 6.33 11.99
C GLU A 94 18.34 7.73 11.36
N ARG A 95 19.45 8.08 10.71
CA ARG A 95 19.56 9.33 9.94
C ARG A 95 18.56 9.38 8.80
N ALA A 96 18.44 8.32 7.99
CA ALA A 96 17.46 8.23 6.91
C ALA A 96 16.03 8.36 7.45
N LYS A 97 15.72 7.69 8.56
CA LYS A 97 14.41 7.76 9.23
C LYS A 97 14.08 9.16 9.74
N GLN A 98 15.00 9.85 10.40
CA GLN A 98 14.84 11.26 10.82
C GLN A 98 14.63 12.16 9.60
N ALA A 99 15.41 11.91 8.55
CA ALA A 99 15.24 12.55 7.27
C ALA A 99 13.99 12.08 6.53
N ARG A 100 13.14 11.17 7.01
CA ARG A 100 11.96 10.63 6.29
C ARG A 100 12.29 10.05 4.90
N ILE A 101 13.45 9.42 4.77
CA ILE A 101 13.89 8.65 3.60
C ILE A 101 13.73 7.17 3.95
N ARG A 102 13.05 6.41 3.10
CA ARG A 102 12.87 4.97 3.25
C ARG A 102 14.11 4.27 2.69
N ILE A 103 14.65 3.33 3.43
CA ILE A 103 15.66 2.40 2.90
C ILE A 103 14.93 1.25 2.24
N LEU A 104 15.30 0.93 1.00
CA LEU A 104 14.82 -0.22 0.27
C LEU A 104 16.00 -1.13 -0.07
N ASP A 105 16.24 -2.14 0.76
CA ASP A 105 17.33 -3.11 0.63
C ASP A 105 16.92 -4.42 -0.06
N ASP A 106 15.62 -4.65 -0.18
CA ASP A 106 15.05 -5.90 -0.71
C ASP A 106 14.35 -5.67 -2.05
N ILE A 107 15.13 -5.24 -3.05
CA ILE A 107 14.62 -5.01 -4.42
C ILE A 107 14.12 -6.34 -5.04
N GLN A 108 14.75 -7.46 -4.68
CA GLN A 108 14.39 -8.78 -5.20
C GLN A 108 12.98 -9.17 -4.78
N TYR A 109 12.60 -8.93 -3.51
CA TYR A 109 11.24 -9.16 -3.04
C TYR A 109 10.19 -8.47 -3.92
N TYR A 110 10.34 -7.17 -4.20
CA TYR A 110 9.36 -6.44 -5.02
C TYR A 110 9.40 -6.83 -6.50
N SER A 111 10.57 -7.24 -7.01
CA SER A 111 10.71 -7.82 -8.34
C SER A 111 9.90 -9.12 -8.45
N ASP A 112 10.05 -10.02 -7.48
CA ASP A 112 9.30 -11.27 -7.43
C ASP A 112 7.80 -11.00 -7.26
N LEU A 113 7.43 -10.07 -6.38
CA LEU A 113 6.04 -9.67 -6.21
C LEU A 113 5.44 -9.15 -7.52
N SER A 114 6.16 -8.31 -8.26
CA SER A 114 5.73 -7.82 -9.57
C SER A 114 5.62 -8.93 -10.61
N ASN A 115 6.55 -9.88 -10.62
CA ASN A 115 6.49 -11.04 -11.53
C ASN A 115 5.22 -11.88 -11.30
N HIS A 116 4.80 -12.01 -10.04
CA HIS A 116 3.67 -12.85 -9.64
C HIS A 116 2.32 -12.14 -9.74
N PHE A 117 2.21 -10.91 -9.23
CA PHE A 117 0.96 -10.16 -9.16
C PHE A 117 0.79 -9.15 -10.29
N GLY A 118 1.79 -8.92 -11.14
CA GLY A 118 1.70 -7.90 -12.19
C GLY A 118 1.56 -6.51 -11.58
N HIS A 119 0.67 -5.67 -12.11
CA HIS A 119 0.49 -4.30 -11.59
C HIS A 119 -0.10 -4.26 -10.18
N SER A 120 -0.78 -5.33 -9.73
CA SER A 120 -1.26 -5.45 -8.35
C SER A 120 -0.17 -5.27 -7.29
N SER A 121 1.07 -5.63 -7.61
CA SER A 121 2.20 -5.51 -6.68
C SER A 121 2.42 -4.07 -6.20
N LYS A 122 1.97 -3.07 -6.99
CA LYS A 122 2.05 -1.66 -6.61
C LYS A 122 1.34 -1.36 -5.29
N TYR A 123 0.21 -2.01 -5.01
CA TYR A 123 -0.56 -1.74 -3.80
C TYR A 123 0.20 -2.16 -2.54
N GLN A 124 0.86 -3.32 -2.60
CA GLN A 124 1.74 -3.78 -1.53
C GLN A 124 2.96 -2.87 -1.39
N PHE A 125 3.62 -2.51 -2.50
CA PHE A 125 4.74 -1.57 -2.48
C PHE A 125 4.34 -0.22 -1.86
N LEU A 126 3.21 0.36 -2.25
CA LEU A 126 2.72 1.61 -1.69
C LEU A 126 2.33 1.46 -0.21
N ALA A 127 1.75 0.33 0.21
CA ALA A 127 1.48 0.05 1.61
C ALA A 127 2.78 0.09 2.45
N ASP A 128 3.85 -0.53 1.94
CA ASP A 128 5.13 -0.59 2.64
C ASP A 128 5.92 0.73 2.57
N MET A 129 5.75 1.52 1.51
CA MET A 129 6.40 2.83 1.37
C MET A 129 5.68 3.97 2.11
N PHE A 130 4.36 3.90 2.25
CA PHE A 130 3.52 4.94 2.85
C PHE A 130 2.72 4.48 4.08
N PRO A 131 3.25 3.65 5.00
CA PRO A 131 2.43 3.05 6.06
C PRO A 131 1.75 4.11 6.93
N GLY A 132 0.43 4.00 7.08
CA GLY A 132 -0.37 4.90 7.91
C GLY A 132 -0.53 6.32 7.35
N ILE A 133 0.00 6.62 6.15
CA ILE A 133 -0.17 7.92 5.50
C ILE A 133 -1.60 8.02 4.97
N ASN A 134 -2.25 9.16 5.28
CA ASN A 134 -3.62 9.42 4.84
C ASN A 134 -3.72 9.55 3.31
N ILE A 135 -4.77 8.96 2.76
CA ILE A 135 -5.21 9.03 1.36
C ILE A 135 -6.53 9.82 1.32
N PRO A 136 -6.49 11.16 1.17
CA PRO A 136 -7.68 11.99 1.33
C PRO A 136 -8.76 11.63 0.30
N GLY A 137 -9.99 11.44 0.78
CA GLY A 137 -11.16 11.21 -0.08
C GLY A 137 -11.20 9.85 -0.77
N LEU A 138 -10.47 8.84 -0.26
CA LEU A 138 -10.44 7.51 -0.88
C LEU A 138 -11.74 6.72 -0.65
N ILE A 139 -12.09 6.51 0.61
CA ILE A 139 -13.24 5.72 1.05
C ILE A 139 -14.24 6.66 1.72
N GLU A 140 -15.43 6.71 1.15
CA GLU A 140 -16.59 7.38 1.74
C GLU A 140 -17.21 6.51 2.84
N PRO A 141 -17.95 7.09 3.80
CA PRO A 141 -18.67 6.31 4.80
C PRO A 141 -19.65 5.36 4.11
N LEU A 142 -19.70 4.11 4.57
CA LEU A 142 -20.44 3.05 3.88
C LEU A 142 -21.45 2.34 4.80
N PRO A 143 -22.54 1.78 4.27
CA PRO A 143 -23.44 0.93 5.04
C PRO A 143 -22.75 -0.37 5.47
N ALA A 144 -22.87 -0.72 6.76
CA ALA A 144 -22.32 -1.95 7.30
C ALA A 144 -23.22 -2.57 8.37
N LEU A 145 -23.10 -3.88 8.52
CA LEU A 145 -23.63 -4.63 9.65
C LEU A 145 -22.51 -4.86 10.66
N LYS A 146 -22.72 -4.40 11.89
CA LYS A 146 -21.85 -4.71 13.03
C LYS A 146 -22.39 -5.94 13.75
N GLY A 147 -21.54 -6.94 13.91
CA GLY A 147 -21.84 -8.18 14.63
C GLY A 147 -20.75 -8.54 15.64
N ARG A 148 -20.94 -9.66 16.32
CA ARG A 148 -19.94 -10.25 17.21
C ARG A 148 -19.75 -11.73 16.87
N MET A 149 -18.51 -12.17 16.72
CA MET A 149 -18.13 -13.56 16.54
C MET A 149 -17.23 -13.98 17.71
N GLY A 150 -17.73 -14.84 18.59
CA GLY A 150 -17.09 -15.08 19.88
C GLY A 150 -16.99 -13.80 20.71
N LYS A 151 -15.76 -13.40 21.06
CA LYS A 151 -15.50 -12.13 21.77
C LYS A 151 -15.24 -10.96 20.82
N GLU A 152 -14.99 -11.22 19.54
CA GLU A 152 -14.53 -10.25 18.56
C GLU A 152 -15.68 -9.52 17.87
N VAL A 153 -15.51 -8.22 17.65
CA VAL A 153 -16.43 -7.42 16.84
C VAL A 153 -15.99 -7.52 15.38
N PHE A 154 -16.94 -7.74 14.49
CA PHE A 154 -16.70 -7.67 13.06
C PHE A 154 -17.71 -6.76 12.37
N TYR A 155 -17.35 -6.30 11.19
CA TYR A 155 -18.20 -5.54 10.29
C TYR A 155 -18.36 -6.30 8.98
N SER A 156 -19.59 -6.41 8.49
CA SER A 156 -19.90 -6.94 7.17
C SER A 156 -20.38 -5.82 6.28
N PHE A 157 -19.75 -5.64 5.13
CA PHE A 157 -20.11 -4.61 4.15
C PHE A 157 -19.74 -5.04 2.74
N VAL A 158 -20.09 -4.22 1.75
CA VAL A 158 -19.63 -4.36 0.38
C VAL A 158 -18.76 -3.16 0.00
N MET A 159 -17.73 -3.38 -0.82
CA MET A 159 -16.81 -2.32 -1.25
C MET A 159 -16.24 -2.60 -2.64
N GLU A 160 -15.92 -1.54 -3.37
CA GLU A 160 -15.22 -1.61 -4.64
C GLU A 160 -13.77 -2.11 -4.46
N PRO A 161 -13.32 -3.11 -5.24
CA PRO A 161 -11.97 -3.65 -5.16
C PRO A 161 -10.88 -2.58 -5.19
N GLU A 162 -11.01 -1.56 -6.05
CA GLU A 162 -10.02 -0.49 -6.18
C GLU A 162 -9.81 0.27 -4.85
N LYS A 163 -10.88 0.58 -4.13
CA LYS A 163 -10.82 1.27 -2.84
C LYS A 163 -10.16 0.38 -1.78
N LEU A 164 -10.52 -0.91 -1.75
CA LEU A 164 -9.94 -1.86 -0.80
C LEU A 164 -8.44 -2.06 -1.08
N LEU A 165 -8.05 -2.28 -2.34
CA LEU A 165 -6.65 -2.46 -2.75
C LEU A 165 -5.75 -1.30 -2.30
N LYS A 166 -6.23 -0.05 -2.32
CA LYS A 166 -5.46 1.13 -1.91
C LYS A 166 -5.13 1.19 -0.41
N ILE A 167 -5.91 0.52 0.45
CA ILE A 167 -5.63 0.44 1.90
C ILE A 167 -5.11 -0.92 2.36
N ALA A 168 -5.24 -1.93 1.48
CA ALA A 168 -4.96 -3.32 1.82
C ALA A 168 -3.49 -3.67 1.73
N TYR A 169 -3.07 -4.68 2.50
CA TYR A 169 -1.74 -5.26 2.43
C TYR A 169 -1.78 -6.73 2.87
N ILE A 170 -0.73 -7.46 2.50
CA ILE A 170 -0.46 -8.80 3.00
C ILE A 170 0.59 -8.67 4.12
N ALA A 171 0.32 -9.25 5.30
CA ALA A 171 1.29 -9.25 6.38
C ALA A 171 2.54 -10.08 6.00
N HIS A 172 3.68 -9.61 6.50
CA HIS A 172 4.97 -10.30 6.40
C HIS A 172 5.35 -10.72 7.81
N ARG A 173 5.51 -12.01 8.09
CA ARG A 173 6.01 -12.50 9.38
C ARG A 173 7.54 -12.46 9.37
N GLY A 174 8.09 -11.25 9.25
CA GLY A 174 9.49 -10.94 9.53
C GLY A 174 10.52 -11.40 8.48
N LYS A 175 11.59 -10.62 8.34
CA LYS A 175 12.71 -10.78 7.39
C LYS A 175 13.58 -12.04 7.57
N THR A 176 13.10 -13.11 8.23
CA THR A 176 13.92 -14.27 8.61
C THR A 176 13.30 -15.64 8.34
N ASN A 177 12.08 -15.73 7.82
CA ASN A 177 11.48 -17.04 7.56
C ASN A 177 11.39 -17.33 6.06
N GLU A 178 12.11 -18.37 5.62
CA GLU A 178 11.95 -19.00 4.29
C GLU A 178 10.47 -19.36 4.02
N GLU A 179 9.65 -19.53 5.07
CA GLU A 179 8.20 -19.77 4.99
C GLU A 179 7.37 -18.60 4.41
N ASP A 180 7.83 -17.35 4.52
CA ASP A 180 7.10 -16.19 3.99
C ASP A 180 7.20 -16.13 2.46
N ILE A 181 8.40 -16.41 1.94
CA ILE A 181 8.65 -16.62 0.51
C ILE A 181 7.87 -17.83 0.03
N ASP A 182 7.79 -18.91 0.82
CA ASP A 182 7.06 -20.12 0.45
C ASP A 182 5.53 -19.94 0.48
N THR A 183 5.01 -19.07 1.35
CA THR A 183 3.61 -18.62 1.33
C THR A 183 3.34 -17.84 0.04
N TYR A 184 4.22 -16.90 -0.33
CA TYR A 184 4.13 -16.22 -1.62
C TYR A 184 4.31 -17.16 -2.80
N GLN A 185 5.25 -18.11 -2.78
CA GLN A 185 5.50 -19.10 -3.83
C GLN A 185 4.32 -20.08 -4.02
N ARG A 186 3.68 -20.50 -2.91
CA ARG A 186 2.40 -21.25 -2.95
C ARG A 186 1.25 -20.41 -3.51
N MET A 187 1.26 -19.10 -3.25
CA MET A 187 0.30 -18.13 -3.79
C MET A 187 0.60 -17.73 -5.25
N ALA A 188 1.84 -17.89 -5.72
CA ALA A 188 2.43 -17.26 -6.89
C ALA A 188 2.25 -17.98 -8.23
N ARG A 189 1.25 -18.85 -8.39
CA ARG A 189 0.95 -19.33 -9.75
C ARG A 189 0.28 -18.19 -10.51
N LYS A 190 1.06 -17.39 -11.25
CA LYS A 190 0.61 -16.33 -12.18
C LYS A 190 -0.54 -16.79 -13.08
N SER A 191 -0.54 -18.07 -13.45
CA SER A 191 -1.64 -18.72 -14.17
C SER A 191 -2.98 -18.69 -13.42
N ARG A 192 -3.00 -18.78 -12.09
CA ARG A 192 -4.21 -18.69 -11.27
C ARG A 192 -4.78 -17.29 -11.25
N LEU A 193 -3.94 -16.24 -11.10
CA LEU A 193 -4.41 -14.85 -11.14
C LEU A 193 -4.96 -14.50 -12.53
N ASN A 194 -4.24 -14.82 -13.60
CA ASN A 194 -4.73 -14.59 -14.96
C ASN A 194 -6.04 -15.35 -15.24
N ARG A 195 -6.17 -16.59 -14.77
CA ARG A 195 -7.42 -17.37 -14.88
C ARG A 195 -8.56 -16.76 -14.08
N ILE A 196 -8.29 -16.23 -12.88
CA ILE A 196 -9.29 -15.54 -12.06
C ILE A 196 -9.71 -14.23 -12.75
N ALA A 197 -8.76 -13.43 -13.23
CA ALA A 197 -9.03 -12.18 -13.94
C ALA A 197 -9.85 -12.43 -15.20
N GLN A 198 -9.49 -13.43 -16.01
CA GLN A 198 -10.28 -13.88 -17.16
C GLN A 198 -11.68 -14.34 -16.74
N TYR A 199 -11.81 -15.13 -15.68
CA TYR A 199 -13.11 -15.57 -15.16
C TYR A 199 -14.00 -14.39 -14.72
N ILE A 200 -13.42 -13.35 -14.11
CA ILE A 200 -14.14 -12.11 -13.75
C ILE A 200 -14.58 -11.37 -15.02
N HIS A 201 -13.66 -11.16 -15.96
CA HIS A 201 -13.89 -10.40 -17.18
C HIS A 201 -14.91 -11.07 -18.11
N ASP A 202 -14.89 -12.41 -18.18
CA ASP A 202 -15.82 -13.24 -18.96
C ASP A 202 -17.22 -13.33 -18.29
N LYS A 203 -17.70 -12.22 -17.70
CA LYS A 203 -19.06 -11.89 -17.20
C LYS A 203 -19.89 -12.96 -16.47
N LYS A 204 -19.30 -14.10 -16.09
CA LYS A 204 -19.96 -15.19 -15.36
C LYS A 204 -19.23 -15.53 -14.06
N GLY A 205 -18.18 -14.78 -13.73
CA GLY A 205 -17.32 -15.07 -12.62
C GLY A 205 -17.78 -14.56 -11.27
N ILE A 206 -18.74 -15.23 -10.63
CA ILE A 206 -19.12 -14.90 -9.26
C ILE A 206 -18.13 -15.57 -8.29
N PHE A 207 -17.55 -14.78 -7.38
CA PHE A 207 -16.90 -15.29 -6.18
C PHE A 207 -17.91 -15.23 -5.02
N PRO A 208 -18.48 -16.38 -4.61
CA PRO A 208 -19.52 -16.38 -3.57
C PRO A 208 -18.98 -16.15 -2.16
N THR A 209 -17.65 -16.08 -2.00
CA THR A 209 -16.98 -15.96 -0.71
C THR A 209 -16.57 -14.52 -0.43
N SER A 210 -16.61 -14.13 0.84
CA SER A 210 -16.16 -12.80 1.27
C SER A 210 -14.63 -12.66 1.21
N ILE A 211 -14.16 -11.42 1.10
CA ILE A 211 -12.80 -11.06 1.46
C ILE A 211 -12.78 -10.87 2.98
N VAL A 212 -11.81 -11.49 3.66
CA VAL A 212 -11.66 -11.37 5.12
C VAL A 212 -10.47 -10.49 5.39
N ILE A 213 -10.69 -9.41 6.13
CA ILE A 213 -9.64 -8.45 6.49
C ILE A 213 -9.58 -8.21 8.00
N ASN A 214 -8.40 -7.81 8.46
CA ASN A 214 -8.19 -7.23 9.77
C ASN A 214 -7.86 -5.74 9.61
N ILE A 215 -8.67 -4.87 10.20
CA ILE A 215 -8.41 -3.43 10.19
C ILE A 215 -7.51 -3.10 11.38
N GLU A 216 -6.29 -2.64 11.08
CA GLU A 216 -5.35 -2.15 12.08
C GLU A 216 -5.56 -0.66 12.33
N THR A 217 -5.91 -0.32 13.58
CA THR A 217 -6.15 1.06 13.97
C THR A 217 -5.86 1.29 15.45
N THR A 218 -5.22 2.41 15.77
CA THR A 218 -4.96 2.84 17.16
C THR A 218 -6.17 3.47 17.82
N ARG A 219 -7.20 3.83 17.05
CA ARG A 219 -8.45 4.42 17.54
C ARG A 219 -9.63 3.51 17.20
N PRO A 220 -10.67 3.47 18.05
CA PRO A 220 -11.89 2.75 17.72
C PRO A 220 -12.45 3.22 16.37
N LEU A 221 -12.93 2.27 15.55
CA LEU A 221 -13.64 2.63 14.32
C LEU A 221 -14.91 3.39 14.66
N LYS A 222 -15.15 4.47 13.91
CA LYS A 222 -16.40 5.22 14.02
C LYS A 222 -17.49 4.44 13.30
N PHE A 223 -18.57 4.16 14.02
CA PHE A 223 -19.75 3.47 13.52
C PHE A 223 -21.00 4.19 14.05
N GLU A 224 -21.83 4.69 13.15
CA GLU A 224 -23.06 5.39 13.48
C GLU A 224 -24.23 4.44 13.28
N ARG A 225 -24.88 4.02 14.37
CA ARG A 225 -26.02 3.10 14.32
C ARG A 225 -27.20 3.74 13.58
N SER A 226 -27.80 2.99 12.66
CA SER A 226 -29.06 3.38 12.02
C SER A 226 -30.24 3.20 12.98
N ALA A 227 -31.17 4.16 12.96
CA ALA A 227 -32.43 4.08 13.69
C ALA A 227 -33.27 2.86 13.26
N GLU A 228 -33.09 2.41 12.01
CA GLU A 228 -33.80 1.27 11.39
C GLU A 228 -33.19 -0.09 11.76
N THR A 229 -32.29 -0.16 12.74
CA THR A 229 -31.72 -1.45 13.18
C THR A 229 -32.83 -2.36 13.71
N ILE A 230 -33.06 -3.48 13.02
CA ILE A 230 -33.96 -4.55 13.45
C ILE A 230 -33.13 -5.68 14.09
N GLY A 231 -33.45 -6.04 15.33
CA GLY A 231 -32.75 -7.10 16.08
C GLY A 231 -31.66 -6.60 17.04
N LYS A 232 -31.20 -7.49 17.93
CA LYS A 232 -30.23 -7.16 19.00
C LYS A 232 -28.78 -7.51 18.66
N ASN A 233 -28.58 -8.49 17.78
CA ASN A 233 -27.26 -9.11 17.55
C ASN A 233 -26.54 -8.57 16.29
N ALA A 234 -27.30 -8.12 15.29
CA ALA A 234 -26.78 -7.50 14.08
C ALA A 234 -27.24 -6.04 14.06
N ILE A 235 -26.29 -5.11 14.16
CA ILE A 235 -26.58 -3.67 14.23
C ILE A 235 -26.28 -3.04 12.88
N LEU A 236 -27.29 -2.47 12.25
CA LEU A 236 -27.13 -1.71 11.00
C LEU A 236 -26.59 -0.32 11.29
N GLY A 237 -25.71 0.20 10.44
CA GLY A 237 -25.21 1.55 10.57
C GLY A 237 -24.23 1.96 9.48
N THR A 238 -23.68 3.15 9.64
CA THR A 238 -22.68 3.73 8.75
C THR A 238 -21.29 3.54 9.36
N LEU A 239 -20.41 2.82 8.66
CA LEU A 239 -19.03 2.57 9.05
C LEU A 239 -18.09 3.58 8.37
N TYR A 240 -17.15 4.10 9.15
CA TYR A 240 -16.11 5.00 8.69
C TYR A 240 -14.77 4.29 8.75
N LEU A 241 -14.26 3.89 7.59
CA LEU A 241 -12.98 3.19 7.48
C LEU A 241 -11.79 4.17 7.49
N PRO A 242 -10.61 3.75 7.99
CA PRO A 242 -9.41 4.55 7.90
C PRO A 242 -8.98 4.76 6.44
N ASN A 243 -8.91 6.01 6.00
CA ASN A 243 -8.38 6.38 4.69
C ASN A 243 -6.85 6.47 4.73
N LYS A 244 -6.18 5.34 4.97
CA LYS A 244 -4.72 5.26 5.14
C LYS A 244 -4.15 4.02 4.46
N TYR A 245 -2.99 4.17 3.84
CA TYR A 245 -2.21 3.03 3.36
C TYR A 245 -1.88 2.06 4.50
N ARG A 246 -1.83 0.76 4.18
CA ARG A 246 -1.45 -0.31 5.10
C ARG A 246 -2.30 -0.34 6.37
N THR A 247 -3.63 -0.38 6.20
CA THR A 247 -4.57 -0.48 7.33
C THR A 247 -5.50 -1.68 7.27
N ALA A 248 -5.71 -2.28 6.09
CA ALA A 248 -6.50 -3.48 5.94
C ALA A 248 -5.59 -4.67 5.63
N TRP A 249 -5.22 -5.44 6.65
CA TRP A 249 -4.54 -6.70 6.40
C TRP A 249 -5.51 -7.71 5.79
N ILE A 250 -5.19 -8.26 4.63
CA ILE A 250 -5.93 -9.36 4.01
C ILE A 250 -5.62 -10.68 4.74
N ILE A 251 -6.61 -11.23 5.43
CA ILE A 251 -6.55 -12.57 6.04
C ILE A 251 -6.87 -13.64 4.99
N ASP A 252 -7.94 -13.45 4.22
CA ASP A 252 -8.34 -14.37 3.14
C ASP A 252 -8.87 -13.60 1.92
N GLY A 253 -8.68 -14.21 0.74
CA GLY A 253 -9.20 -13.69 -0.52
C GLY A 253 -8.22 -12.83 -1.30
N GLN A 254 -6.93 -12.83 -0.94
CA GLN A 254 -5.91 -12.03 -1.62
C GLN A 254 -5.90 -12.20 -3.16
N HIS A 255 -5.89 -13.43 -3.70
CA HIS A 255 -5.87 -13.62 -5.16
C HIS A 255 -7.11 -13.07 -5.83
N ARG A 256 -8.26 -13.17 -5.15
CA ARG A 256 -9.53 -12.67 -5.64
C ARG A 256 -9.50 -11.16 -5.68
N LEU A 257 -8.99 -10.51 -4.64
CA LEU A 257 -8.86 -9.05 -4.59
C LEU A 257 -7.83 -8.53 -5.60
N PHE A 258 -6.62 -9.10 -5.63
CA PHE A 258 -5.55 -8.66 -6.54
C PHE A 258 -5.88 -8.93 -8.01
N ALA A 259 -6.67 -9.94 -8.34
CA ALA A 259 -7.10 -10.15 -9.73
C ALA A 259 -7.91 -8.98 -10.32
N TYR A 260 -8.46 -8.09 -9.49
CA TYR A 260 -9.12 -6.88 -9.97
C TYR A 260 -8.16 -5.73 -10.34
N SER A 261 -6.87 -5.76 -10.00
CA SER A 261 -6.00 -4.57 -10.20
C SER A 261 -5.91 -4.07 -11.63
N ASP A 262 -6.05 -4.99 -12.58
CA ASP A 262 -5.92 -4.73 -14.02
C ASP A 262 -7.27 -4.77 -14.74
N LEU A 263 -8.37 -4.75 -13.98
CA LEU A 263 -9.74 -4.82 -14.49
C LEU A 263 -10.45 -3.48 -14.28
N GLU A 264 -11.17 -3.01 -15.29
CA GLU A 264 -12.01 -1.80 -15.17
C GLU A 264 -13.12 -2.00 -14.12
N GLU A 265 -13.56 -3.25 -13.97
CA GLU A 265 -14.53 -3.70 -12.99
C GLU A 265 -14.10 -3.43 -11.54
N ALA A 266 -12.81 -3.17 -11.28
CA ALA A 266 -12.35 -2.78 -9.94
C ALA A 266 -13.04 -1.53 -9.38
N LYS A 267 -13.55 -0.67 -10.27
CA LYS A 267 -14.23 0.59 -9.93
C LYS A 267 -15.73 0.45 -9.72
N THR A 268 -16.34 -0.60 -10.28
CA THR A 268 -17.80 -0.74 -10.36
C THR A 268 -18.32 -2.00 -9.69
N ALA A 269 -17.52 -3.06 -9.60
CA ALA A 269 -17.87 -4.27 -8.90
C ALA A 269 -17.87 -4.01 -7.39
N THR A 270 -18.65 -4.80 -6.65
CA THR A 270 -18.68 -4.77 -5.19
C THR A 270 -18.38 -6.15 -4.63
N LEU A 271 -17.39 -6.24 -3.75
CA LEU A 271 -17.04 -7.48 -3.06
C LEU A 271 -17.64 -7.50 -1.66
N PRO A 272 -18.20 -8.63 -1.20
CA PRO A 272 -18.54 -8.80 0.21
C PRO A 272 -17.26 -8.86 1.05
N VAL A 273 -17.21 -8.09 2.13
CA VAL A 273 -16.06 -7.97 3.03
C VAL A 273 -16.50 -8.24 4.46
N ILE A 274 -15.77 -9.11 5.15
CA ILE A 274 -15.84 -9.29 6.60
C ILE A 274 -14.58 -8.68 7.20
N ALA A 275 -14.74 -7.65 8.02
CA ALA A 275 -13.65 -6.92 8.63
C ALA A 275 -13.65 -7.08 10.15
N PHE A 276 -12.57 -7.68 10.68
CA PHE A 276 -12.24 -7.63 12.09
C PHE A 276 -11.48 -6.35 12.41
N VAL A 277 -11.31 -6.05 13.70
CA VAL A 277 -10.56 -4.87 14.16
C VAL A 277 -9.51 -5.31 15.15
N ASN A 278 -8.25 -5.02 14.87
CA ASN A 278 -7.10 -5.34 15.72
C ASN A 278 -7.12 -6.79 16.23
N LEU A 279 -7.49 -7.74 15.38
CA LEU A 279 -7.44 -9.17 15.72
C LEU A 279 -5.98 -9.55 15.98
N GLU A 280 -5.71 -10.24 17.09
CA GLU A 280 -4.37 -10.71 17.44
C GLU A 280 -3.86 -11.77 16.45
N ALA A 281 -2.54 -11.83 16.25
CA ALA A 281 -1.90 -12.62 15.20
C ALA A 281 -2.11 -14.15 15.33
N ASP A 282 -2.39 -14.61 16.54
CA ASP A 282 -2.62 -16.00 16.93
C ASP A 282 -4.05 -16.50 16.65
N ARG A 283 -5.01 -15.59 16.46
CA ARG A 283 -6.43 -15.91 16.23
C ARG A 283 -6.86 -15.88 14.76
N GLN A 284 -5.90 -15.77 13.85
CA GLN A 284 -6.13 -15.49 12.43
C GLN A 284 -5.99 -16.73 11.53
N ALA A 285 -6.18 -17.93 12.11
CA ALA A 285 -6.11 -19.22 11.42
C ALA A 285 -7.39 -19.53 10.62
#